data_AF-A0A5T8MN79-F1
#
_entry.id   AF-A0A5T8MN79-F1
#
_cell.length_a   1.000
_cell.length_b   1.000
_cell.length_c   1.000
_cell.angle_alpha   90.00
_cell.angle_beta   90.00
_cell.angle_gamma   90.00
#
_symmetry.space_group_name_H-M   'P 1'
#
loop_
_entity.id
_entity.type
_entity.pdbx_description
1 polymer ?
#
loop_
_entity_poly.entity_id
_entity_poly.type
_entity_poly.pdbx_seq_one_letter_code
_entity_poly.pdbx_strand_id
1 'polypeptide(L)'
;MSNIDKQALRERYSPKPVPKCHICGEEMTIQRISASRITYGCTGEGNDGYFKFGRTFADEHYEKSRVTVVDVSDPDVLELLDELDKKQQYIKLRDQENEDIALTVGKLRVELEAAKKRLAELEKGHQEAAKQINSWRRLAKQNIAERGKDISELESARQRIAEQSAIVATAEKLVRCKGRYHSELNYRALAKLFDVVTPDLPPLEHENVHYADAAEVEITALRQRIQELEAKLSKPVLLPKTNGYWTEQEKAYEEAITLAKRQVRLAGFNVEEM
;
A
#
# COMPACT_ATOMS: atom_id res chain seq x y z
N MET A 1 3.26 7.95 63.22
CA MET A 1 2.47 6.89 63.89
C MET A 1 3.41 6.22 64.87
N SER A 2 3.06 6.18 66.15
CA SER A 2 3.83 5.46 67.17
C SER A 2 4.06 4.03 66.69
N ASN A 3 5.32 3.58 66.73
CA ASN A 3 5.69 2.23 66.34
C ASN A 3 5.22 1.29 67.46
N ILE A 4 3.94 0.88 67.38
CA ILE A 4 3.35 -0.03 68.36
C ILE A 4 3.97 -1.39 68.11
N ASP A 5 4.72 -1.88 69.10
CA ASP A 5 5.23 -3.25 69.08
C ASP A 5 4.08 -4.22 69.36
N LYS A 6 3.46 -4.69 68.28
CA LYS A 6 2.34 -5.65 68.34
C LYS A 6 2.78 -6.99 68.92
N GLN A 7 4.04 -7.38 68.74
CA GLN A 7 4.57 -8.63 69.27
C GLN A 7 4.64 -8.56 70.80
N ALA A 8 5.19 -7.46 71.34
CA ALA A 8 5.21 -7.22 72.78
C ALA A 8 3.79 -7.16 73.38
N LEU A 9 2.81 -6.61 72.66
CA LEU A 9 1.42 -6.63 73.10
C LEU A 9 0.83 -8.05 73.07
N ARG A 10 1.05 -8.82 72.01
CA ARG A 10 0.61 -10.23 71.95
C ARG A 10 1.17 -11.05 73.10
N GLU A 11 2.47 -10.91 73.38
CA GLU A 11 3.12 -11.62 74.49
C GLU A 11 2.57 -11.19 75.86
N ARG A 12 2.27 -9.91 76.04
CA ARG A 12 1.74 -9.36 77.30
C ARG A 12 0.33 -9.84 77.62
N TYR A 13 -0.54 -9.90 76.60
CA TYR A 13 -1.96 -10.26 76.76
C TYR A 13 -2.23 -11.74 76.47
N SER A 14 -1.20 -12.52 76.15
CA SER A 14 -1.32 -13.98 76.03
C SER A 14 -1.45 -14.66 77.40
N PRO A 15 -2.22 -15.76 77.47
CA PRO A 15 -2.31 -16.61 78.66
C PRO A 15 -0.93 -16.96 79.24
N LYS A 16 -0.72 -16.66 80.51
CA LYS A 16 0.53 -16.99 81.19
C LYS A 16 0.61 -18.49 81.45
N PRO A 17 1.77 -19.13 81.19
CA PRO A 17 1.94 -20.55 81.48
C PRO A 17 1.86 -20.81 82.99
N VAL A 18 1.41 -22.01 83.35
CA VAL A 18 1.36 -22.47 84.74
C VAL A 18 2.79 -22.48 85.32
N PRO A 19 3.03 -21.83 86.48
CA PRO A 19 4.35 -21.81 87.09
C PRO A 19 4.73 -23.20 87.61
N LYS A 20 6.03 -23.50 87.56
CA LYS A 20 6.62 -24.70 88.17
C LYS A 20 6.99 -24.43 89.62
N CYS A 21 6.87 -25.43 90.47
CA CYS A 21 7.27 -25.38 91.86
C CYS A 21 8.79 -25.20 91.94
N HIS A 22 9.25 -24.17 92.65
CA HIS A 22 10.68 -23.91 92.83
C HIS A 22 11.38 -24.92 93.76
N ILE A 23 10.62 -25.77 94.46
CA ILE A 23 11.14 -26.77 95.40
C ILE A 23 11.27 -28.15 94.74
N CYS A 24 10.29 -28.59 93.93
CA CYS A 24 10.30 -29.91 93.28
C CYS A 24 10.28 -29.90 91.75
N GLY A 25 10.10 -28.73 91.11
CA GLY A 25 10.10 -28.57 89.66
C GLY A 25 8.80 -28.94 88.94
N GLU A 26 7.78 -29.44 89.66
CA GLU A 26 6.51 -29.88 89.07
C GLU A 26 5.55 -28.73 88.76
N GLU A 27 4.64 -28.95 87.82
CA GLU A 27 3.58 -27.97 87.53
C GLU A 27 2.68 -27.80 88.74
N MET A 28 2.45 -26.53 89.09
CA MET A 28 1.63 -26.18 90.23
C MET A 28 0.16 -26.14 89.86
N THR A 29 -0.72 -26.41 90.81
CA THR A 29 -2.17 -26.35 90.60
C THR A 29 -2.74 -25.05 91.16
N ILE A 30 -3.85 -24.60 90.58
CA ILE A 30 -4.54 -23.38 91.01
C ILE A 30 -5.22 -23.64 92.36
N GLN A 31 -4.87 -22.85 93.37
CA GLN A 31 -5.45 -22.93 94.72
C GLN A 31 -6.51 -21.87 94.97
N ARG A 32 -6.34 -20.68 94.37
CA ARG A 32 -7.28 -19.58 94.51
C ARG A 32 -7.21 -18.64 93.31
N ILE A 33 -8.37 -18.24 92.80
CA ILE A 33 -8.50 -17.17 91.81
C ILE A 33 -9.22 -16.00 92.48
N SER A 34 -8.64 -14.81 92.40
CA SER A 34 -9.24 -13.56 92.90
C SER A 34 -9.03 -12.46 91.86
N ALA A 35 -10.04 -12.28 90.99
CA ALA A 35 -9.95 -11.40 89.82
C ALA A 35 -8.69 -11.69 88.99
N SER A 36 -7.77 -10.73 88.86
CA SER A 36 -6.51 -10.87 88.13
C SER A 36 -5.39 -11.57 88.90
N ARG A 37 -5.59 -11.99 90.16
CA ARG A 37 -4.56 -12.68 90.94
C ARG A 37 -4.87 -14.17 91.06
N ILE A 38 -4.00 -15.00 90.48
CA ILE A 38 -4.07 -16.45 90.56
C ILE A 38 -2.99 -16.93 91.52
N THR A 39 -3.40 -17.66 92.55
CA THR A 39 -2.48 -18.31 93.49
C THR A 39 -2.28 -19.76 93.08
N TYR A 40 -1.04 -20.11 92.79
CA TYR A 40 -0.61 -21.47 92.51
C TYR A 40 0.01 -22.08 93.76
N GLY A 41 -0.15 -23.38 93.97
CA GLY A 41 0.49 -24.17 95.02
C GLY A 41 0.86 -25.56 94.54
N CYS A 42 1.90 -26.16 95.10
CA CYS A 42 2.23 -27.56 94.83
C CYS A 42 1.45 -28.46 95.80
N THR A 43 0.46 -29.20 95.29
CA THR A 43 -0.38 -30.12 96.09
C THR A 43 0.35 -31.41 96.46
N GLY A 44 1.46 -31.73 95.79
CA GLY A 44 2.20 -32.96 96.02
C GLY A 44 1.42 -34.24 95.66
N GLU A 45 0.35 -34.09 94.89
CA GLU A 45 -0.51 -35.17 94.39
C GLU A 45 0.21 -35.89 93.24
N GLY A 46 0.25 -37.21 93.29
CA GLY A 46 0.78 -38.07 92.24
C GLY A 46 -0.24 -38.29 91.13
N ASN A 47 0.22 -38.90 90.03
CA ASN A 47 -0.64 -39.25 88.88
C ASN A 47 -1.68 -40.33 89.20
N ASP A 48 -1.58 -40.94 90.38
CA ASP A 48 -2.46 -41.97 90.93
C ASP A 48 -3.58 -41.41 91.83
N GLY A 49 -3.65 -40.08 92.00
CA GLY A 49 -4.62 -39.42 92.88
C GLY A 49 -4.28 -39.55 94.37
N TYR A 50 -3.08 -40.06 94.71
CA TYR A 50 -2.58 -40.13 96.07
C TYR A 50 -1.45 -39.13 96.28
N PHE A 51 -1.27 -38.66 97.51
CA PHE A 51 -0.14 -37.82 97.86
C PHE A 51 1.17 -38.60 97.73
N LYS A 52 2.20 -37.95 97.18
CA LYS A 52 3.53 -38.54 97.09
C LYS A 52 4.08 -38.92 98.47
N PHE A 53 4.96 -39.91 98.50
CA PHE A 53 5.52 -40.41 99.75
C PHE A 53 6.12 -39.28 100.61
N GLY A 54 5.65 -39.16 101.86
CA GLY A 54 6.07 -38.10 102.80
C GLY A 54 5.32 -36.76 102.69
N ARG A 55 4.27 -36.67 101.86
CA ARG A 55 3.41 -35.49 101.71
C ARG A 55 2.11 -35.61 102.50
N THR A 56 1.54 -34.47 102.88
CA THR A 56 0.18 -34.36 103.44
C THR A 56 -0.55 -33.15 102.84
N PHE A 57 -1.86 -33.04 103.07
CA PHE A 57 -2.74 -32.01 102.49
C PHE A 57 -2.32 -30.55 102.78
N ALA A 58 -1.51 -30.31 103.81
CA ALA A 58 -0.99 -28.99 104.17
C ALA A 58 0.42 -29.11 104.76
N ASP A 59 1.33 -29.72 104.00
CA ASP A 59 2.72 -29.83 104.40
C ASP A 59 3.48 -28.49 104.25
N GLU A 60 4.66 -28.40 104.85
CA GLU A 60 5.53 -27.22 104.78
C GLU A 60 5.87 -26.85 103.32
N HIS A 61 5.87 -27.83 102.42
CA HIS A 61 6.08 -27.61 101.00
C HIS A 61 4.88 -26.94 100.33
N TYR A 62 3.66 -27.36 100.65
CA TYR A 62 2.46 -26.68 100.16
C TYR A 62 2.49 -25.21 100.56
N GLU A 63 2.83 -24.89 101.81
CA GLU A 63 2.90 -23.51 102.29
C GLU A 63 4.04 -22.70 101.62
N LYS A 64 5.25 -23.26 101.57
CA LYS A 64 6.41 -22.59 100.97
C LYS A 64 6.38 -22.51 99.44
N SER A 65 5.68 -23.43 98.77
CA SER A 65 5.62 -23.46 97.30
C SER A 65 4.70 -22.39 96.71
N ARG A 66 3.82 -21.76 97.50
CA ARG A 66 2.79 -20.85 96.97
C ARG A 66 3.36 -19.63 96.26
N VAL A 67 2.85 -19.38 95.06
CA VAL A 67 3.18 -18.20 94.24
C VAL A 67 1.90 -17.54 93.76
N THR A 68 1.84 -16.21 93.84
CA THR A 68 0.75 -15.42 93.27
C THR A 68 1.21 -14.77 91.96
N VAL A 69 0.53 -15.11 90.87
CA VAL A 69 0.76 -14.53 89.55
C VAL A 69 -0.39 -13.57 89.25
N VAL A 70 -0.05 -12.36 88.79
CA VAL A 70 -1.04 -11.43 88.24
C VAL A 70 -1.26 -11.79 86.79
N ASP A 71 -2.44 -12.28 86.46
CA ASP A 71 -2.88 -12.53 85.09
C ASP A 71 -3.46 -11.24 84.48
N VAL A 72 -2.87 -10.82 83.36
CA VAL A 72 -3.30 -9.64 82.58
C VAL A 72 -3.69 -10.06 81.16
N SER A 73 -3.92 -11.36 80.96
CA SER A 73 -4.33 -11.91 79.66
C SER A 73 -5.70 -11.37 79.28
N ASP A 74 -5.84 -10.94 78.04
CA ASP A 74 -7.07 -10.35 77.52
C ASP A 74 -7.30 -10.84 76.08
N PRO A 75 -8.26 -11.76 75.86
CA PRO A 75 -8.52 -12.31 74.52
C PRO A 75 -9.05 -11.24 73.55
N ASP A 76 -9.78 -10.23 74.04
CA ASP A 76 -10.36 -9.18 73.20
C ASP A 76 -9.24 -8.31 72.60
N VAL A 77 -8.18 -8.04 73.38
CA VAL A 77 -6.99 -7.33 72.89
C VAL A 77 -6.26 -8.13 71.81
N LEU A 78 -6.18 -9.45 71.94
CA LEU A 78 -5.54 -10.31 70.93
C LEU A 78 -6.36 -10.32 69.62
N GLU A 79 -7.69 -10.42 69.71
CA GLU A 79 -8.59 -10.34 68.56
C GLU A 79 -8.46 -9.00 67.83
N LEU A 80 -8.40 -7.88 68.58
CA LEU A 80 -8.17 -6.56 68.00
C LEU A 80 -6.81 -6.44 67.29
N LEU A 81 -5.76 -7.11 67.79
CA LEU A 81 -4.46 -7.14 67.11
C LEU A 81 -4.53 -7.93 65.80
N ASP A 82 -5.26 -9.06 65.77
CA ASP A 82 -5.51 -9.84 64.55
C ASP A 82 -6.29 -9.04 63.51
N GLU A 83 -7.34 -8.33 63.92
CA GLU A 83 -8.08 -7.43 63.04
C GLU A 83 -7.20 -6.30 62.49
N LEU A 84 -6.36 -5.72 63.34
CA LEU A 84 -5.45 -4.65 62.93
C LEU A 84 -4.42 -5.14 61.92
N ASP A 85 -3.90 -6.36 62.08
CA ASP A 85 -3.00 -7.01 61.13
C ASP A 85 -3.70 -7.24 59.78
N LYS A 86 -4.93 -7.77 59.79
CA LYS A 86 -5.75 -7.95 58.57
C LYS A 86 -6.01 -6.63 57.86
N LYS A 87 -6.41 -5.58 58.59
CA LYS A 87 -6.64 -4.23 58.03
C LYS A 87 -5.37 -3.64 57.43
N GLN A 88 -4.22 -3.83 58.08
CA GLN A 88 -2.95 -3.36 57.53
C GLN A 88 -2.53 -4.11 56.28
N GLN A 89 -2.75 -5.42 56.20
CA GLN A 89 -2.52 -6.19 54.98
C GLN A 89 -3.43 -5.74 53.85
N TYR A 90 -4.72 -5.49 54.14
CA TYR A 90 -5.66 -4.96 53.16
C TYR A 90 -5.24 -3.59 52.61
N ILE A 91 -4.81 -2.67 53.48
CA ILE A 91 -4.31 -1.36 53.06
C ILE A 91 -3.10 -1.51 52.13
N LYS A 92 -2.14 -2.37 52.47
CA LYS A 92 -0.98 -2.63 51.60
C LYS A 92 -1.37 -3.13 50.21
N LEU A 93 -2.32 -4.07 50.14
CA LEU A 93 -2.82 -4.59 48.86
C LEU A 93 -3.53 -3.51 48.05
N ARG A 94 -4.33 -2.67 48.71
CA ARG A 94 -5.01 -1.54 48.07
C ARG A 94 -4.04 -0.47 47.57
N ASP A 95 -2.98 -0.20 48.32
CA ASP A 95 -1.95 0.75 47.91
C ASP A 95 -1.19 0.22 46.67
N GLN A 96 -0.87 -1.07 46.63
CA GLN A 96 -0.29 -1.73 45.45
C GLN A 96 -1.23 -1.67 44.25
N GLU A 97 -2.51 -2.03 44.42
CA GLU A 97 -3.51 -1.94 43.36
C GLU A 97 -3.65 -0.52 42.82
N ASN A 98 -3.68 0.48 43.72
CA ASN A 98 -3.76 1.89 43.33
C ASN A 98 -2.51 2.35 42.56
N GLU A 99 -1.32 1.88 42.95
CA GLU A 99 -0.07 2.15 42.23
C GLU A 99 -0.10 1.56 40.82
N ASP A 100 -0.50 0.30 40.68
CA ASP A 100 -0.63 -0.38 39.38
C ASP A 100 -1.66 0.31 38.47
N ILE A 101 -2.80 0.74 39.05
CA ILE A 101 -3.81 1.53 38.33
C ILE A 101 -3.21 2.88 37.89
N ALA A 102 -2.49 3.58 38.76
CA ALA A 102 -1.88 4.86 38.42
C ALA A 102 -0.86 4.73 37.28
N LEU A 103 -0.04 3.68 37.29
CA LEU A 103 0.89 3.37 36.21
C LEU A 103 0.17 3.08 34.90
N THR A 104 -0.91 2.30 34.96
CA THR A 104 -1.70 1.92 33.78
C THR A 104 -2.42 3.12 33.17
N VAL A 105 -3.08 3.94 34.00
CA VAL A 105 -3.71 5.20 33.57
C VAL A 105 -2.69 6.16 32.99
N GLY A 106 -1.48 6.22 33.57
CA GLY A 106 -0.36 6.99 33.04
C GLY A 106 0.01 6.58 31.61
N LYS A 107 0.18 5.27 31.35
CA LYS A 107 0.45 4.73 30.00
C LYS A 107 -0.66 5.06 29.01
N LEU A 108 -1.91 4.79 29.39
CA LEU A 108 -3.07 5.05 28.52
C LEU A 108 -3.22 6.53 28.17
N ARG A 109 -2.90 7.45 29.09
CA ARG A 109 -2.92 8.88 28.81
C ARG A 109 -1.90 9.27 27.74
N VAL A 110 -0.69 8.72 27.78
CA VAL A 110 0.34 8.98 26.76
C VAL A 110 -0.09 8.43 25.40
N GLU A 111 -0.61 7.21 25.36
CA GLU A 111 -1.12 6.59 24.13
C GLU A 111 -2.28 7.40 23.54
N LEU A 112 -3.20 7.87 24.38
CA LEU A 112 -4.33 8.70 23.96
C LEU A 112 -3.85 10.01 23.32
N GLU A 113 -2.88 10.69 23.92
CA GLU A 113 -2.32 11.93 23.36
C GLU A 113 -1.57 11.67 22.04
N ALA A 114 -0.86 10.55 21.92
CA ALA A 114 -0.23 10.15 20.66
C ALA A 114 -1.27 9.84 19.56
N ALA A 115 -2.35 9.14 19.90
CA ALA A 115 -3.43 8.83 18.97
C ALA A 115 -4.16 10.10 18.50
N LYS A 116 -4.45 11.05 19.40
CA LYS A 116 -5.04 12.35 19.05
C LYS A 116 -4.18 13.13 18.07
N LYS A 117 -2.85 13.15 18.27
CA LYS A 117 -1.93 13.82 17.34
C LYS A 117 -1.98 13.19 15.94
N ARG A 118 -1.97 11.85 15.85
CA ARG A 118 -2.10 11.13 14.58
C ARG A 118 -3.42 11.43 13.86
N LEU A 119 -4.53 11.48 14.60
CA LEU A 119 -5.83 11.86 14.03
C LEU A 119 -5.81 13.28 13.47
N ALA A 120 -5.24 14.25 14.19
CA ALA A 120 -5.12 15.62 13.72
C ALA A 120 -4.25 15.75 12.45
N GLU A 121 -3.17 14.96 12.33
CA GLU A 121 -2.34 14.90 11.12
C GLU A 121 -3.10 14.31 9.94
N LEU A 122 -3.83 13.21 10.15
CA LEU A 122 -4.67 12.60 9.13
C LEU A 122 -5.79 13.55 8.65
N GLU A 123 -6.46 14.24 9.58
CA GLU A 123 -7.49 15.22 9.25
C GLU A 123 -6.94 16.35 8.35
N LYS A 124 -5.74 16.85 8.64
CA LYS A 124 -5.07 17.84 7.77
C LYS A 124 -4.78 17.27 6.39
N GLY A 125 -4.23 16.05 6.32
CA GLY A 125 -3.97 15.37 5.04
C GLY A 125 -5.26 15.16 4.22
N HIS A 126 -6.36 14.78 4.86
CA HIS A 126 -7.66 14.64 4.21
C HIS A 126 -8.20 15.98 3.69
N GLN A 127 -8.03 17.08 4.44
CA GLN A 127 -8.44 18.41 3.99
C GLN A 127 -7.63 18.87 2.77
N GLU A 128 -6.31 18.62 2.77
CA GLU A 128 -5.44 18.94 1.62
C GLU A 128 -5.80 18.10 0.39
N ALA A 129 -6.01 16.79 0.57
CA ALA A 129 -6.47 15.92 -0.49
C ALA A 129 -7.81 16.37 -1.07
N ALA A 130 -8.77 16.77 -0.21
CA ALA A 130 -10.06 17.30 -0.66
C ALA A 130 -9.91 18.60 -1.47
N LYS A 131 -9.01 19.51 -1.04
CA LYS A 131 -8.68 20.74 -1.81
C LYS A 131 -8.10 20.39 -3.18
N GLN A 132 -7.17 19.44 -3.24
CA GLN A 132 -6.60 18.95 -4.51
C GLN A 132 -7.68 18.36 -5.41
N ILE A 133 -8.49 17.43 -4.90
CA ILE A 133 -9.59 16.82 -5.67
C ILE A 133 -10.53 17.89 -6.25
N ASN A 134 -10.88 18.91 -5.47
CA ASN A 134 -11.73 20.01 -5.95
C ASN A 134 -11.05 20.84 -7.04
N SER A 135 -9.77 21.14 -6.88
CA SER A 135 -8.97 21.83 -7.89
C SER A 135 -8.92 21.04 -9.21
N TRP A 136 -8.58 19.76 -9.13
CA TRP A 136 -8.49 18.86 -10.29
C TRP A 136 -9.84 18.68 -10.96
N ARG A 137 -10.93 18.58 -10.17
CA ARG A 137 -12.30 18.54 -10.70
C ARG A 137 -12.64 19.81 -11.48
N ARG A 138 -12.22 20.99 -11.00
CA ARG A 138 -12.43 22.26 -11.70
C ARG A 138 -11.68 22.29 -13.03
N LEU A 139 -10.40 21.91 -13.01
CA LEU A 139 -9.58 21.85 -14.22
C LEU A 139 -10.16 20.86 -15.24
N ALA A 140 -10.58 19.67 -14.79
CA ALA A 140 -11.20 18.67 -15.65
C ALA A 140 -12.49 19.21 -16.30
N LYS A 141 -13.33 19.93 -15.56
CA LYS A 141 -14.53 20.59 -16.12
C LYS A 141 -14.18 21.62 -17.18
N GLN A 142 -13.14 22.44 -16.95
CA GLN A 142 -12.67 23.43 -17.93
C GLN A 142 -12.17 22.76 -19.20
N ASN A 143 -11.31 21.74 -19.07
CA ASN A 143 -10.78 20.99 -20.20
C ASN A 143 -11.89 20.30 -21.01
N ILE A 144 -12.91 19.74 -20.34
CA ILE A 144 -14.07 19.14 -21.03
C ILE A 144 -14.85 20.21 -21.81
N ALA A 145 -15.06 21.38 -21.21
CA ALA A 145 -15.76 22.49 -21.87
C ALA A 145 -14.98 23.03 -23.07
N GLU A 146 -13.65 23.16 -22.96
CA GLU A 146 -12.78 23.57 -24.06
C GLU A 146 -12.80 22.56 -25.20
N ARG A 147 -12.58 21.27 -24.90
CA ARG A 147 -12.69 20.20 -25.90
C ARG A 147 -14.07 20.14 -26.56
N GLY A 148 -15.13 20.46 -25.83
CA GLY A 148 -16.48 20.56 -26.40
C GLY A 148 -16.59 21.65 -27.48
N LYS A 149 -15.90 22.78 -27.31
CA LYS A 149 -15.83 23.84 -28.34
C LYS A 149 -15.06 23.37 -29.56
N ASP A 150 -13.88 22.77 -29.34
CA ASP A 150 -13.05 22.24 -30.43
C ASP A 150 -13.82 21.20 -31.27
N ILE A 151 -14.59 20.33 -30.61
CA ILE A 151 -15.45 19.34 -31.28
C ILE A 151 -16.50 20.04 -32.15
N SER A 152 -17.18 21.06 -31.62
CA SER A 152 -18.18 21.82 -32.38
C SER A 152 -17.57 22.53 -33.60
N GLU A 153 -16.37 23.09 -33.46
CA GLU A 153 -15.65 23.71 -34.57
C GLU A 153 -15.26 22.68 -35.63
N LEU A 154 -14.76 21.51 -35.22
CA LEU A 154 -14.44 20.39 -36.12
C LEU A 154 -15.68 19.89 -36.86
N GLU A 155 -16.84 19.80 -36.20
CA GLU A 155 -18.11 19.45 -36.85
C GLU A 155 -18.50 20.46 -37.92
N SER A 156 -18.39 21.76 -37.63
CA SER A 156 -18.65 22.82 -38.62
C SER A 156 -17.68 22.78 -39.81
N ALA A 157 -16.41 22.46 -39.57
CA ALA A 157 -15.40 22.33 -40.62
C ALA A 157 -15.68 21.11 -41.50
N ARG A 158 -16.06 19.97 -40.89
CA ARG A 158 -16.49 18.77 -41.61
C ARG A 158 -17.68 19.05 -42.51
N GLN A 159 -18.68 19.80 -42.03
CA GLN A 159 -19.83 20.17 -42.84
C GLN A 159 -19.42 21.03 -44.05
N ARG A 160 -18.56 22.04 -43.85
CA ARG A 160 -18.04 22.86 -44.94
C ARG A 160 -17.27 22.05 -45.99
N ILE A 161 -16.44 21.10 -45.56
CA ILE A 161 -15.71 20.20 -46.48
C ILE A 161 -16.68 19.33 -47.27
N ALA A 162 -17.74 18.81 -46.64
CA ALA A 162 -18.76 18.02 -47.32
C ALA A 162 -19.50 18.85 -48.39
N GLU A 163 -19.89 20.09 -48.06
CA GLU A 163 -20.51 21.03 -49.00
C GLU A 163 -19.58 21.35 -50.18
N GLN A 164 -18.31 21.66 -49.91
CA GLN A 164 -17.30 21.91 -50.94
C GLN A 164 -17.07 20.68 -51.82
N SER A 165 -16.99 19.49 -51.24
CA SER A 165 -16.82 18.24 -51.98
C SER A 165 -17.99 17.98 -52.93
N ALA A 166 -19.22 18.31 -52.51
CA ALA A 166 -20.41 18.22 -53.36
C ALA A 166 -20.36 19.21 -54.53
N ILE A 167 -19.86 20.44 -54.30
CA ILE A 167 -19.65 21.43 -55.37
C ILE A 167 -18.59 20.95 -56.36
N VAL A 168 -17.46 20.43 -55.88
CA VAL A 168 -16.41 19.88 -56.75
C VAL A 168 -16.95 18.73 -57.59
N ALA A 169 -17.71 17.81 -56.99
CA ALA A 169 -18.32 16.70 -57.73
C ALA A 169 -19.33 17.17 -58.80
N THR A 170 -20.09 18.24 -58.55
CA THR A 170 -20.98 18.81 -59.58
C THR A 170 -20.20 19.55 -60.67
N ALA A 171 -19.15 20.30 -60.31
CA ALA A 171 -18.25 20.94 -61.26
C ALA A 171 -17.54 19.90 -62.17
N GLU A 172 -17.05 18.80 -61.60
CA GLU A 172 -16.47 17.68 -62.37
C GLU A 172 -17.46 17.10 -63.38
N LYS A 173 -18.72 16.88 -62.97
CA LYS A 173 -19.77 16.43 -63.90
C LYS A 173 -20.03 17.44 -65.01
N LEU A 174 -20.04 18.74 -64.68
CA LEU A 174 -20.23 19.82 -65.67
C LEU A 174 -19.08 19.85 -66.68
N VAL A 175 -17.82 19.80 -66.21
CA VAL A 175 -16.62 19.75 -67.06
C VAL A 175 -16.65 18.50 -67.95
N ARG A 176 -17.00 17.34 -67.39
CA ARG A 176 -17.13 16.09 -68.17
C ARG A 176 -18.25 16.15 -69.21
N CYS A 177 -19.35 16.87 -68.95
CA CYS A 177 -20.40 17.12 -69.95
C CYS A 177 -19.95 18.14 -71.01
N LYS A 178 -19.36 19.27 -70.62
CA LYS A 178 -18.83 20.26 -71.57
C LYS A 178 -17.73 19.69 -72.46
N GLY A 179 -16.81 18.88 -71.93
CA GLY A 179 -15.80 18.17 -72.72
C GLY A 179 -16.39 17.13 -73.69
N ARG A 180 -17.61 16.64 -73.46
CA ARG A 180 -18.37 15.82 -74.43
C ARG A 180 -19.12 16.66 -75.47
N TYR A 181 -19.54 17.88 -75.13
CA TYR A 181 -20.24 18.79 -76.04
C TYR A 181 -19.31 19.71 -76.85
N HIS A 182 -18.06 19.91 -76.43
CA HIS A 182 -17.03 20.67 -77.15
C HIS A 182 -15.95 19.73 -77.70
N SER A 183 -16.31 18.94 -78.70
CA SER A 183 -15.49 19.08 -79.89
C SER A 183 -16.01 20.34 -80.58
N GLU A 184 -15.21 21.39 -80.61
CA GLU A 184 -15.54 22.64 -81.32
C GLU A 184 -15.88 22.38 -82.81
N LEU A 185 -15.48 21.22 -83.32
CA LEU A 185 -15.90 20.60 -84.58
C LEU A 185 -17.43 20.44 -84.72
N ASN A 186 -18.16 20.03 -83.68
CA ASN A 186 -19.60 19.77 -83.79
C ASN A 186 -20.42 21.08 -83.92
N TYR A 187 -20.01 22.16 -83.26
CA TYR A 187 -20.69 23.47 -83.39
C TYR A 187 -20.42 24.12 -84.75
N ARG A 188 -19.21 23.99 -85.29
CA ARG A 188 -18.89 24.44 -86.66
C ARG A 188 -19.60 23.61 -87.72
N ALA A 189 -19.72 22.29 -87.53
CA ALA A 189 -20.46 21.42 -88.44
C ALA A 189 -21.97 21.73 -88.44
N LEU A 190 -22.56 21.97 -87.25
CA LEU A 190 -23.96 22.39 -87.11
C LEU A 190 -24.22 23.78 -87.71
N ALA A 191 -23.36 24.76 -87.46
CA ALA A 191 -23.50 26.12 -88.02
C ALA A 191 -23.43 26.12 -89.56
N LYS A 192 -22.60 25.24 -90.14
CA LYS A 192 -22.49 25.04 -91.59
C LYS A 192 -23.68 24.26 -92.17
N LEU A 193 -24.32 23.40 -91.39
CA LEU A 193 -25.50 22.63 -91.80
C LEU A 193 -26.78 23.51 -91.82
N PHE A 194 -26.86 24.50 -90.92
CA PHE A 194 -27.99 25.40 -90.77
C PHE A 194 -27.76 26.81 -91.35
N ASP A 195 -26.62 27.03 -91.99
CA ASP A 195 -26.20 28.27 -92.66
C ASP A 195 -26.32 29.53 -91.78
N VAL A 196 -25.92 29.40 -90.51
CA VAL A 196 -25.99 30.48 -89.51
C VAL A 196 -24.59 31.04 -89.25
N VAL A 197 -24.46 32.36 -89.21
CA VAL A 197 -23.20 33.06 -88.90
C VAL A 197 -22.82 32.83 -87.43
N THR A 198 -21.67 32.21 -87.19
CA THR A 198 -21.13 31.99 -85.84
C THR A 198 -20.67 33.32 -85.23
N PRO A 199 -21.23 33.79 -84.10
CA PRO A 199 -20.77 35.01 -83.45
C PRO A 199 -19.46 34.73 -82.68
N ASP A 200 -18.40 35.43 -83.06
CA ASP A 200 -17.09 35.57 -82.39
C ASP A 200 -16.57 34.36 -81.61
N LEU A 201 -16.10 33.34 -82.35
CA LEU A 201 -15.02 32.49 -81.84
C LEU A 201 -13.68 33.16 -82.15
N PRO A 202 -12.78 33.35 -81.16
CA PRO A 202 -11.43 33.83 -81.43
C PRO A 202 -10.72 32.90 -82.45
N PRO A 203 -9.80 33.43 -83.27
CA PRO A 203 -9.01 32.62 -84.19
C PRO A 203 -8.35 31.48 -83.41
N LEU A 204 -8.29 30.29 -84.01
CA LEU A 204 -7.49 29.18 -83.48
C LEU A 204 -6.03 29.61 -83.52
N GLU A 205 -5.54 30.28 -82.48
CA GLU A 205 -4.12 30.23 -82.16
C GLU A 205 -3.80 28.75 -81.99
N HIS A 206 -2.91 28.25 -82.83
CA HIS A 206 -2.44 26.88 -82.79
C HIS A 206 -1.54 26.72 -81.56
N GLU A 207 -2.11 26.84 -80.37
CA GLU A 207 -1.40 26.81 -79.09
C GLU A 207 -1.10 25.38 -78.62
N ASN A 208 -1.17 24.40 -79.52
CA ASN A 208 -0.82 23.00 -79.28
C ASN A 208 0.04 22.37 -80.39
N VAL A 209 0.67 23.17 -81.27
CA VAL A 209 1.61 22.62 -82.27
C VAL A 209 3.07 22.79 -81.82
N HIS A 210 3.40 23.84 -81.05
CA HIS A 210 4.78 24.05 -80.63
C HIS A 210 5.28 23.12 -79.51
N TYR A 211 4.40 22.56 -78.68
CA TYR A 211 4.77 21.47 -77.76
C TYR A 211 4.72 20.09 -78.42
N ALA A 212 3.95 19.93 -79.50
CA ALA A 212 3.91 18.69 -80.26
C ALA A 212 5.25 18.47 -80.99
N ASP A 213 5.80 19.48 -81.66
CA ASP A 213 7.07 19.34 -82.37
C ASP A 213 8.24 19.05 -81.43
N ALA A 214 8.29 19.71 -80.26
CA ALA A 214 9.34 19.46 -79.25
C ALA A 214 9.18 18.07 -78.61
N ALA A 215 7.97 17.67 -78.23
CA ALA A 215 7.69 16.36 -77.67
C ALA A 215 7.89 15.25 -78.72
N GLU A 216 7.62 15.49 -80.00
CA GLU A 216 7.87 14.54 -81.09
C GLU A 216 9.37 14.35 -81.33
N VAL A 217 10.18 15.42 -81.25
CA VAL A 217 11.65 15.30 -81.28
C VAL A 217 12.18 14.52 -80.07
N GLU A 218 11.64 14.74 -78.87
CA GLU A 218 12.02 13.96 -77.69
C GLU A 218 11.57 12.50 -77.78
N ILE A 219 10.34 12.24 -78.24
CA ILE A 219 9.81 10.89 -78.43
C ILE A 219 10.62 10.13 -79.50
N THR A 220 11.02 10.79 -80.59
CA THR A 220 11.85 10.17 -81.62
C THR A 220 13.27 9.88 -81.12
N ALA A 221 13.87 10.78 -80.36
CA ALA A 221 15.16 10.56 -79.71
C ALA A 221 15.10 9.41 -78.69
N LEU A 222 14.04 9.34 -77.87
CA LEU A 222 13.81 8.25 -76.92
C LEU A 222 13.56 6.91 -77.63
N ARG A 223 12.81 6.90 -78.74
CA ARG A 223 12.60 5.70 -79.55
C ARG A 223 13.90 5.18 -80.17
N GLN A 224 14.76 6.06 -80.68
CA GLN A 224 16.10 5.69 -81.15
C GLN A 224 16.93 5.10 -80.02
N ARG A 225 16.90 5.70 -78.83
CA ARG A 225 17.63 5.18 -77.67
C ARG A 225 17.12 3.81 -77.22
N ILE A 226 15.80 3.59 -77.25
CA ILE A 226 15.19 2.28 -76.98
C ILE A 226 15.66 1.26 -78.02
N GLN A 227 15.64 1.57 -79.31
CA GLN A 227 16.16 0.67 -80.36
C GLN A 227 17.65 0.36 -80.18
N GLU A 228 18.49 1.33 -79.82
CA GLU A 228 19.90 1.09 -79.50
C GLU A 228 20.07 0.15 -78.30
N LEU A 229 19.26 0.34 -77.25
CA LEU A 229 19.29 -0.50 -76.06
C LEU A 229 18.78 -1.91 -76.36
N GLU A 230 17.70 -2.05 -77.12
CA GLU A 230 17.18 -3.33 -77.61
C GLU A 230 18.19 -4.05 -78.50
N ALA A 231 18.92 -3.34 -79.36
CA ALA A 231 20.02 -3.92 -80.16
C ALA A 231 21.24 -4.32 -79.32
N LYS A 232 21.50 -3.62 -78.20
CA LYS A 232 22.52 -4.04 -77.23
C LYS A 232 22.09 -5.27 -76.44
N LEU A 233 20.81 -5.35 -76.06
CA LEU A 233 20.20 -6.50 -75.39
C LEU A 233 20.04 -7.71 -76.32
N SER A 234 19.92 -7.51 -77.64
CA SER A 234 19.82 -8.61 -78.61
C SER A 234 21.14 -9.34 -78.85
N LYS A 235 22.26 -8.79 -78.36
CA LYS A 235 23.56 -9.50 -78.31
C LYS A 235 23.64 -10.29 -76.99
N PRO A 236 23.37 -11.61 -76.98
CA PRO A 236 23.50 -12.40 -75.77
C PRO A 236 24.95 -12.36 -75.27
N VAL A 237 25.14 -12.00 -73.99
CA VAL A 237 26.44 -12.12 -73.32
C VAL A 237 26.74 -13.61 -73.20
N LEU A 238 27.69 -14.10 -74.01
CA LEU A 238 28.17 -15.47 -73.94
C LEU A 238 29.06 -15.61 -72.70
N LEU A 239 28.47 -16.06 -71.60
CA LEU A 239 29.23 -16.52 -70.44
C LEU A 239 29.91 -17.86 -70.80
N PRO A 240 31.24 -18.02 -70.64
CA PRO A 240 31.90 -19.30 -70.85
C PRO A 240 31.32 -20.37 -69.91
N LYS A 241 31.03 -21.56 -70.46
CA LYS A 241 30.48 -22.68 -69.70
C LYS A 241 31.53 -23.25 -68.73
N THR A 242 31.13 -23.32 -67.46
CA THR A 242 31.43 -24.37 -66.47
C THR A 242 32.57 -25.33 -66.81
N ASN A 243 33.80 -24.93 -66.48
CA ASN A 243 34.84 -25.87 -66.09
C ASN A 243 35.75 -25.24 -65.02
N GLY A 244 35.34 -25.35 -63.75
CA GLY A 244 36.20 -25.54 -62.58
C GLY A 244 37.21 -24.47 -62.15
N TYR A 245 37.49 -23.43 -62.94
CA TYR A 245 38.46 -22.40 -62.59
C TYR A 245 37.90 -21.00 -62.86
N TRP A 246 37.27 -20.43 -61.84
CA TRP A 246 36.83 -19.05 -61.83
C TRP A 246 38.02 -18.09 -61.90
N THR A 247 37.94 -17.08 -62.76
CA THR A 247 38.89 -15.95 -62.76
C THR A 247 38.71 -15.08 -61.50
N GLU A 248 39.71 -14.28 -61.12
CA GLU A 248 39.63 -13.40 -59.92
C GLU A 248 38.44 -12.44 -59.97
N GLN A 249 38.08 -11.96 -61.17
CA GLN A 249 36.92 -11.10 -61.38
C GLN A 249 35.60 -11.84 -61.15
N GLU A 250 35.49 -13.08 -61.62
CA GLU A 250 34.26 -13.87 -61.43
C GLU A 250 34.08 -14.31 -59.98
N LYS A 251 35.17 -14.57 -59.25
CA LYS A 251 35.12 -14.78 -57.79
C LYS A 251 34.60 -13.55 -57.06
N ALA A 252 35.04 -12.35 -57.44
CA ALA A 252 34.55 -11.12 -56.83
C ALA A 252 33.04 -10.92 -57.07
N TYR A 253 32.53 -11.30 -58.25
CA TYR A 253 31.10 -11.29 -58.52
C TYR A 253 30.32 -12.32 -57.69
N GLU A 254 30.84 -13.54 -57.56
CA GLU A 254 30.21 -14.58 -56.75
C GLU A 254 30.22 -14.22 -55.25
N GLU A 255 31.31 -13.64 -54.75
CA GLU A 255 31.39 -13.09 -53.39
C GLU A 255 30.37 -11.97 -53.19
N ALA A 256 30.26 -11.03 -54.15
CA ALA A 256 29.28 -9.94 -54.07
C ALA A 256 27.84 -10.45 -54.06
N ILE A 257 27.50 -11.43 -54.90
CA ILE A 257 26.18 -12.06 -54.93
C ILE A 257 25.91 -12.77 -53.60
N THR A 258 26.89 -13.49 -53.07
CA THR A 258 26.76 -14.19 -51.78
C THR A 258 26.54 -13.20 -50.62
N LEU A 259 27.26 -12.08 -50.64
CA LEU A 259 27.15 -11.03 -49.62
C LEU A 259 25.79 -10.33 -49.70
N ALA A 260 25.30 -10.07 -50.91
CA ALA A 260 23.95 -9.55 -51.13
C ALA A 260 22.87 -10.51 -50.63
N LYS A 261 22.95 -11.80 -50.98
CA LYS A 261 22.02 -12.83 -50.47
C LYS A 261 22.02 -12.87 -48.94
N ARG A 262 23.18 -12.76 -48.29
CA ARG A 262 23.29 -12.72 -46.82
C ARG A 262 22.62 -11.48 -46.22
N GLN A 263 22.81 -10.30 -46.79
CA GLN A 263 22.18 -9.08 -46.32
C GLN A 263 20.66 -9.12 -46.46
N VAL A 264 20.16 -9.67 -47.57
CA VAL A 264 18.72 -9.86 -47.81
C VAL A 264 18.10 -10.82 -46.78
N ARG A 265 18.80 -11.90 -46.42
CA ARG A 265 18.39 -12.79 -45.32
C ARG A 265 18.42 -12.10 -43.95
N LEU A 266 19.43 -11.29 -43.66
CA LEU A 266 19.52 -10.51 -42.42
C LEU A 266 18.40 -9.45 -42.31
N ALA A 267 17.97 -8.91 -43.45
CA ALA A 267 16.82 -8.02 -43.55
C ALA A 267 15.46 -8.74 -43.44
N GLY A 268 15.45 -10.08 -43.28
CA GLY A 268 14.25 -10.88 -43.01
C GLY A 268 13.54 -11.45 -44.25
N PHE A 269 14.16 -11.37 -45.43
CA PHE A 269 13.57 -11.89 -46.67
C PHE A 269 14.15 -13.28 -47.03
N ASN A 270 13.29 -14.17 -47.53
CA ASN A 270 13.72 -15.47 -48.07
C ASN A 270 14.35 -15.30 -49.45
N VAL A 271 15.42 -16.07 -49.71
CA VAL A 271 16.12 -16.09 -51.00
C VAL A 271 16.12 -17.52 -51.52
N GLU A 272 15.43 -17.76 -52.63
CA GLU A 272 15.45 -19.04 -53.36
C GLU A 272 16.67 -19.13 -54.28
N GLU A 273 17.23 -20.32 -54.42
CA GLU A 273 18.29 -20.61 -55.40
C GLU A 273 17.64 -21.18 -56.67
N MET A 274 17.93 -20.57 -57.82
CA MET A 274 17.62 -21.14 -59.14
C MET A 274 18.80 -21.96 -59.64
#